data_AF-A0A1H0NAG4-F1
#
_entry.id   AF-A0A1H0NAG4-F1
#
_cell.length_a   1.000
_cell.length_b   1.000
_cell.length_c   1.000
_cell.angle_alpha   90.00
_cell.angle_beta   90.00
_cell.angle_gamma   90.00
#
_symmetry.space_group_name_H-M   'P 1'
#
loop_
_entity.id
_entity.type
_entity.pdbx_description
1 polymer ?
#
loop_
_entity_poly.entity_id
_entity_poly.type
_entity_poly.pdbx_seq_one_letter_code
_entity_poly.pdbx_strand_id
1 'polypeptide(L)'
;MSRMRQAFWLTTALAGGSFPASAQAVTNTVTFNGTVTTNCTIAVVNGTGVMTTNGTLSNLSSKNAGGSPAKVTVTTTGGVRVSLDAVSAATAPVADTGPTTWTPVYSLSGAQSVAETGSSTLMTGSGTSNMDINLTGTKPSTDSFRGGNYSATVTVRCE
;
A
#
# COMPACT_ATOMS: atom_id res chain seq x y z
N MET A 1 26.19 107.41 33.45
CA MET A 1 26.13 106.15 34.23
C MET A 1 25.07 105.26 33.62
N SER A 2 25.52 104.09 33.14
CA SER A 2 24.82 103.14 32.29
C SER A 2 23.66 102.44 33.01
N ARG A 3 22.49 102.31 32.34
CA ARG A 3 21.44 101.36 32.72
C ARG A 3 21.12 100.47 31.52
N MET A 4 21.83 99.34 31.47
CA MET A 4 21.57 98.16 30.65
C MET A 4 20.15 97.65 30.90
N ARG A 5 19.31 97.58 29.85
CA ARG A 5 18.06 96.83 29.86
C ARG A 5 18.30 95.53 29.09
N GLN A 6 18.26 94.41 29.82
CA GLN A 6 18.43 93.06 29.31
C GLN A 6 17.24 92.68 28.44
N ALA A 7 17.51 92.27 27.20
CA ALA A 7 16.53 91.68 26.28
C ALA A 7 16.43 90.18 26.60
N PHE A 8 15.26 89.78 27.10
CA PHE A 8 14.93 88.41 27.45
C PHE A 8 14.50 87.67 26.17
N TRP A 9 15.37 86.84 25.62
CA TRP A 9 15.07 85.99 24.47
C TRP A 9 14.35 84.73 24.92
N LEU A 10 13.07 84.57 24.54
CA LEU A 10 12.33 83.33 24.68
C LEU A 10 12.66 82.42 23.48
N THR A 11 13.50 81.42 23.66
CA THR A 11 13.69 80.33 22.71
C THR A 11 12.62 79.27 22.95
N THR A 12 11.62 79.22 22.06
CA THR A 12 10.59 78.18 22.03
C THR A 12 11.21 76.88 21.50
N ALA A 13 11.39 75.88 22.36
CA ALA A 13 11.81 74.55 21.96
C ALA A 13 10.64 73.82 21.27
N LEU A 14 10.76 73.53 19.96
CA LEU A 14 9.88 72.58 19.30
C LEU A 14 10.20 71.18 19.81
N ALA A 15 9.34 70.66 20.68
CA ALA A 15 9.31 69.23 21.01
C ALA A 15 8.82 68.46 19.77
N GLY A 16 9.76 68.04 18.92
CA GLY A 16 9.51 67.08 17.85
C GLY A 16 9.18 65.73 18.47
N GLY A 17 7.90 65.48 18.74
CA GLY A 17 7.39 64.17 19.14
C GLY A 17 7.64 63.18 18.03
N SER A 18 8.60 62.27 18.23
CA SER A 18 8.78 61.08 17.40
C SER A 18 7.58 60.15 17.65
N PHE A 19 6.55 60.25 16.81
CA PHE A 19 5.49 59.25 16.77
C PHE A 19 6.12 57.90 16.42
N PRO A 20 5.88 56.81 17.18
CA PRO A 20 6.31 55.49 16.76
C PRO A 20 5.58 55.15 15.46
N ALA A 21 6.33 54.96 14.37
CA ALA A 21 5.77 54.46 13.12
C ALA A 21 5.21 53.06 13.41
N SER A 22 3.90 52.89 13.33
CA SER A 22 3.26 51.59 13.38
C SER A 22 3.72 50.78 12.17
N ALA A 23 4.40 49.66 12.41
CA ALA A 23 4.84 48.76 11.36
C ALA A 23 3.61 48.26 10.58
N GLN A 24 3.60 48.46 9.26
CA GLN A 24 2.56 47.90 8.41
C GLN A 24 2.81 46.40 8.25
N ALA A 25 1.87 45.58 8.70
CA ALA A 25 1.91 44.15 8.47
C ALA A 25 1.69 43.88 6.97
N VAL A 26 2.70 43.34 6.30
CA VAL A 26 2.59 42.85 4.93
C VAL A 26 2.36 41.34 4.99
N THR A 27 1.16 40.92 4.62
CA THR A 27 0.81 39.51 4.44
C THR A 27 0.82 39.16 2.96
N ASN A 28 1.42 38.03 2.63
CA ASN A 28 1.39 37.48 1.28
C ASN A 28 1.06 35.98 1.35
N THR A 29 0.39 35.47 0.32
CA THR A 29 -0.04 34.06 0.30
C THR A 29 1.00 33.22 -0.41
N VAL A 30 1.42 32.13 0.24
CA VAL A 30 2.28 31.11 -0.36
C VAL A 30 1.41 29.91 -0.69
N THR A 31 1.42 29.48 -1.95
CA THR A 31 0.67 28.32 -2.43
C THR A 31 1.60 27.13 -2.61
N PHE A 32 1.23 25.99 -2.02
CA PHE A 32 1.89 24.71 -2.24
C PHE A 32 1.05 23.86 -3.20
N ASN A 33 1.65 23.45 -4.31
CA ASN A 33 1.03 22.56 -5.29
C ASN A 33 1.72 21.20 -5.26
N GLY A 34 0.97 20.13 -5.55
CA GLY A 34 1.50 18.78 -5.69
C GLY A 34 0.68 17.97 -6.70
N THR A 35 1.34 17.06 -7.40
CA THR A 35 0.71 16.13 -8.34
C THR A 35 0.89 14.70 -7.81
N VAL A 36 -0.20 13.94 -7.75
CA VAL A 36 -0.17 12.51 -7.39
C VAL A 36 -0.37 11.70 -8.67
N THR A 37 0.62 10.89 -9.03
CA THR A 37 0.52 9.95 -10.15
C THR A 37 -0.05 8.62 -9.69
N THR A 38 -0.61 7.85 -10.64
CA THR A 38 -1.01 6.47 -10.38
C THR A 38 0.19 5.66 -9.89
N ASN A 39 0.03 5.03 -8.74
CA ASN A 39 1.06 4.18 -8.14
C ASN A 39 0.43 2.94 -7.52
N CYS A 40 1.20 1.85 -7.50
CA CYS A 40 0.87 0.65 -6.75
C CYS A 40 2.11 0.02 -6.14
N THR A 41 2.02 -0.38 -4.89
CA THR A 41 3.06 -1.12 -4.18
C THR A 41 2.50 -2.38 -3.55
N ILE A 42 3.32 -3.43 -3.53
CA ILE A 42 3.02 -4.71 -2.91
C ILE A 42 4.03 -4.91 -1.79
N ALA A 43 3.56 -5.14 -0.57
CA ALA A 43 4.41 -5.52 0.56
C ALA A 43 4.00 -6.92 1.07
N VAL A 44 4.99 -7.79 1.28
CA VAL A 44 4.76 -9.15 1.76
C VAL A 44 4.54 -9.12 3.27
N VAL A 45 3.39 -9.58 3.73
CA VAL A 45 3.05 -9.70 5.16
C VAL A 45 3.37 -11.09 5.67
N ASN A 46 2.94 -12.11 4.92
CA ASN A 46 3.32 -13.50 5.10
C ASN A 46 3.53 -14.12 3.72
N GLY A 47 4.79 -14.31 3.34
CA GLY A 47 5.15 -14.84 2.02
C GLY A 47 4.86 -16.32 1.82
N THR A 48 4.45 -17.03 2.88
CA THR A 48 4.26 -18.47 2.85
C THR A 48 2.85 -18.85 3.28
N GLY A 49 2.12 -19.52 2.39
CA GLY A 49 0.90 -20.24 2.72
C GLY A 49 1.20 -21.67 3.18
N VAL A 50 0.25 -22.27 3.90
CA VAL A 50 0.28 -23.68 4.28
C VAL A 50 -0.79 -24.39 3.48
N MET A 51 -0.42 -25.43 2.73
CA MET A 51 -1.37 -26.27 2.00
C MET A 51 -1.48 -27.63 2.68
N THR A 52 -2.70 -28.13 2.81
CA THR A 52 -2.98 -29.46 3.34
C THR A 52 -3.76 -30.27 2.33
N THR A 53 -3.64 -31.60 2.39
CA THR A 53 -4.40 -32.48 1.52
C THR A 53 -5.85 -32.61 1.99
N ASN A 54 -6.78 -32.84 1.07
CA ASN A 54 -8.12 -33.28 1.40
C ASN A 54 -8.14 -34.78 1.79
N GLY A 55 -9.30 -35.29 2.22
CA GLY A 55 -9.44 -36.69 2.64
C GLY A 55 -9.18 -37.73 1.55
N THR A 56 -9.35 -37.37 0.27
CA THR A 56 -9.09 -38.25 -0.88
C THR A 56 -7.68 -38.10 -1.45
N LEU A 57 -6.85 -37.24 -0.88
CA LEU A 57 -5.49 -36.93 -1.34
C LEU A 57 -5.39 -36.49 -2.80
N SER A 58 -6.49 -36.06 -3.43
CA SER A 58 -6.50 -35.57 -4.82
C SER A 58 -6.43 -34.05 -4.91
N ASN A 59 -6.53 -33.37 -3.76
CA ASN A 59 -6.49 -31.92 -3.65
C ASN A 59 -5.51 -31.51 -2.55
N LEU A 60 -4.57 -30.63 -2.89
CA LEU A 60 -3.62 -30.01 -1.96
C LEU A 60 -3.88 -28.50 -2.00
N SER A 61 -4.43 -27.94 -0.92
CA SER A 61 -4.91 -26.56 -0.93
C SER A 61 -4.64 -25.85 0.38
N SER A 62 -4.40 -24.54 0.28
CA SER A 62 -4.38 -23.66 1.45
C SER A 62 -5.76 -23.42 2.07
N LYS A 63 -6.82 -23.85 1.39
CA LYS A 63 -8.20 -23.79 1.88
C LYS A 63 -8.68 -25.04 2.60
N ASN A 64 -7.93 -26.13 2.49
CA ASN A 64 -8.27 -27.34 3.21
C ASN A 64 -8.12 -27.11 4.72
N ALA A 65 -8.75 -27.95 5.53
CA ALA A 65 -8.65 -27.85 6.98
C ALA A 65 -7.17 -27.88 7.43
N GLY A 66 -6.78 -26.93 8.28
CA GLY A 66 -5.40 -26.74 8.72
C GLY A 66 -4.49 -25.99 7.73
N GLY A 67 -5.00 -25.62 6.54
CA GLY A 67 -4.31 -24.74 5.59
C GLY A 67 -4.44 -23.26 5.96
N SER A 68 -3.57 -22.44 5.36
CA SER A 68 -3.61 -20.98 5.51
C SER A 68 -3.12 -20.26 4.24
N PRO A 69 -3.73 -19.13 3.86
CA PRO A 69 -3.28 -18.34 2.71
C PRO A 69 -1.92 -17.68 2.96
N ALA A 70 -1.22 -17.36 1.87
CA ALA A 70 -0.17 -16.34 1.91
C ALA A 70 -0.82 -14.95 1.96
N LYS A 71 -0.14 -13.97 2.55
CA LYS A 71 -0.68 -12.61 2.76
C LYS A 71 0.25 -11.55 2.24
N VAL A 72 -0.29 -10.61 1.47
CA VAL A 72 0.38 -9.39 1.06
C VAL A 72 -0.53 -8.19 1.30
N THR A 73 0.03 -6.99 1.36
CA THR A 73 -0.73 -5.73 1.31
C THR A 73 -0.49 -5.05 -0.01
N VAL A 74 -1.55 -4.59 -0.64
CA VAL A 74 -1.51 -3.77 -1.85
C VAL A 74 -1.89 -2.35 -1.48
N THR A 75 -1.01 -1.39 -1.74
CA THR A 75 -1.30 0.04 -1.56
C THR A 75 -1.32 0.72 -2.91
N THR A 76 -2.41 1.41 -3.22
CA THR A 76 -2.56 2.11 -4.50
C THR A 76 -3.18 3.49 -4.35
N THR A 77 -2.93 4.36 -5.31
CA THR A 77 -3.65 5.64 -5.50
C THR A 77 -4.95 5.46 -6.28
N GLY A 78 -5.28 4.24 -6.73
CA GLY A 78 -6.40 3.93 -7.62
C GLY A 78 -6.01 4.00 -9.10
N GLY A 79 -6.79 3.34 -9.96
CA GLY A 79 -6.56 3.27 -11.41
C GLY A 79 -5.62 2.16 -11.88
N VAL A 80 -5.34 1.17 -11.04
CA VAL A 80 -4.44 0.03 -11.33
C VAL A 80 -5.21 -1.28 -11.34
N ARG A 81 -4.66 -2.31 -11.97
CA ARG A 81 -5.15 -3.68 -11.98
C ARG A 81 -4.28 -4.57 -11.13
N VAL A 82 -4.93 -5.40 -10.33
CA VAL A 82 -4.29 -6.43 -9.51
C VAL A 82 -4.59 -7.80 -10.10
N SER A 83 -3.59 -8.66 -10.19
CA SER A 83 -3.73 -10.01 -10.74
C SER A 83 -2.71 -10.97 -10.14
N LEU A 84 -2.93 -12.27 -10.36
CA LEU A 84 -1.96 -13.33 -10.07
C LEU A 84 -1.52 -13.95 -11.40
N ASP A 85 -0.23 -14.23 -11.52
CA ASP A 85 0.27 -15.07 -12.60
C ASP A 85 -0.06 -16.54 -12.33
N ALA A 86 -0.08 -17.33 -13.41
CA ALA A 86 -0.03 -18.79 -13.29
C ALA A 86 1.23 -19.23 -12.51
N VAL A 87 1.15 -20.38 -11.84
CA VAL A 87 2.30 -20.94 -11.11
C VAL A 87 3.46 -21.17 -12.08
N SER A 88 4.58 -20.48 -11.84
CA SER A 88 5.75 -20.50 -12.72
C SER A 88 6.74 -21.61 -12.36
N ALA A 89 6.73 -22.05 -11.10
CA ALA A 89 7.55 -23.14 -10.59
C ALA A 89 6.81 -23.89 -9.49
N ALA A 90 6.88 -25.22 -9.53
CA ALA A 90 6.43 -26.10 -8.47
C ALA A 90 7.40 -27.27 -8.29
N THR A 91 7.56 -27.72 -7.05
CA THR A 91 8.35 -28.91 -6.69
C THR A 91 7.44 -29.93 -6.03
N ALA A 92 7.63 -31.20 -6.36
CA ALA A 92 6.94 -32.33 -5.75
C ALA A 92 7.97 -33.36 -5.23
N PRO A 93 7.57 -34.26 -4.30
CA PRO A 93 8.39 -35.39 -3.89
C PRO A 93 8.73 -36.27 -5.09
N VAL A 94 9.92 -36.88 -5.10
CA VAL A 94 10.38 -37.73 -6.22
C VAL A 94 9.43 -38.90 -6.53
N ALA A 95 8.71 -39.40 -5.53
CA ALA A 95 7.73 -40.46 -5.69
C ALA A 95 6.42 -40.00 -6.33
N ASP A 96 6.18 -38.69 -6.41
CA ASP A 96 5.01 -38.11 -7.06
C ASP A 96 5.39 -37.63 -8.47
N THR A 97 5.11 -38.47 -9.46
CA THR A 97 5.41 -38.21 -10.87
C THR A 97 4.19 -37.78 -11.68
N GLY A 98 3.00 -37.76 -11.06
CA GLY A 98 1.77 -37.45 -11.78
C GLY A 98 1.58 -35.94 -11.95
N PRO A 99 0.82 -35.49 -12.97
CA PRO A 99 0.59 -34.08 -13.20
C PRO A 99 -0.26 -33.46 -12.08
N THR A 100 0.02 -32.21 -11.74
CA THR A 100 -0.79 -31.40 -10.83
C THR A 100 -1.17 -30.10 -11.52
N THR A 101 -2.47 -29.80 -11.55
CA THR A 101 -2.98 -28.51 -12.01
C THR A 101 -3.03 -27.55 -10.83
N TRP A 102 -2.26 -26.46 -10.91
CA TRP A 102 -2.20 -25.44 -9.88
C TRP A 102 -3.06 -24.24 -10.23
N THR A 103 -3.98 -23.88 -9.33
CA THR A 103 -4.92 -22.77 -9.52
C THR A 103 -4.77 -21.76 -8.38
N PRO A 104 -4.08 -20.63 -8.62
CA PRO A 104 -4.02 -19.53 -7.66
C PRO A 104 -5.29 -18.68 -7.72
N VAL A 105 -5.72 -18.17 -6.56
CA VAL A 105 -6.81 -17.19 -6.43
C VAL A 105 -6.50 -16.22 -5.30
N TYR A 106 -7.08 -15.03 -5.33
CA TYR A 106 -6.94 -14.05 -4.25
C TYR A 106 -8.27 -13.43 -3.89
N SER A 107 -8.34 -12.85 -2.70
CA SER A 107 -9.37 -11.92 -2.27
C SER A 107 -8.72 -10.66 -1.66
N LEU A 108 -9.47 -9.56 -1.64
CA LEU A 108 -9.03 -8.30 -1.02
C LEU A 108 -10.00 -7.84 0.07
N SER A 109 -9.46 -7.21 1.10
CA SER A 109 -10.20 -6.51 2.16
C SER A 109 -9.47 -5.23 2.59
N GLY A 110 -10.15 -4.29 3.26
CA GLY A 110 -9.57 -3.02 3.68
C GLY A 110 -10.14 -1.84 2.89
N ALA A 111 -9.28 -0.99 2.32
CA ALA A 111 -9.71 0.18 1.54
C ALA A 111 -10.61 -0.19 0.35
N GLN A 112 -10.35 -1.35 -0.26
CA GLN A 112 -11.17 -1.95 -1.30
C GLN A 112 -11.36 -3.44 -0.98
N SER A 113 -12.55 -3.96 -1.25
CA SER A 113 -12.90 -5.37 -1.08
C SER A 113 -13.14 -6.04 -2.43
N VAL A 114 -12.56 -7.22 -2.61
CA VAL A 114 -12.75 -8.04 -3.81
C VAL A 114 -13.04 -9.46 -3.33
N ALA A 115 -14.19 -10.00 -3.76
CA ALA A 115 -14.52 -11.40 -3.53
C ALA A 115 -13.47 -12.29 -4.20
N GLU A 116 -13.34 -13.53 -3.72
CA GLU A 116 -12.31 -14.43 -4.24
C GLU A 116 -12.40 -14.61 -5.76
N THR A 117 -11.26 -14.45 -6.44
CA THR A 117 -11.17 -14.53 -7.89
C THR A 117 -9.80 -14.99 -8.35
N GLY A 118 -9.74 -15.64 -9.51
CA GLY A 118 -8.51 -15.89 -10.27
C GLY A 118 -8.25 -14.85 -11.36
N SER A 119 -9.15 -13.88 -11.54
CA SER A 119 -9.10 -12.89 -12.62
C SER A 119 -8.47 -11.57 -12.17
N SER A 120 -7.99 -10.79 -13.14
CA SER A 120 -7.53 -9.41 -12.90
C SER A 120 -8.69 -8.53 -12.42
N THR A 121 -8.46 -7.75 -11.36
CA THR A 121 -9.44 -6.80 -10.81
C THR A 121 -8.91 -5.38 -10.91
N LEU A 122 -9.77 -4.47 -11.39
CA LEU A 122 -9.48 -3.04 -11.41
C LEU A 122 -9.72 -2.43 -10.02
N MET A 123 -8.68 -1.83 -9.44
CA MET A 123 -8.71 -1.06 -8.21
C MET A 123 -9.01 0.40 -8.53
N THR A 124 -10.22 0.87 -8.23
CA THR A 124 -10.64 2.24 -8.56
C THR A 124 -10.39 3.22 -7.42
N GLY A 125 -10.39 2.75 -6.18
CA GLY A 125 -10.11 3.55 -4.98
C GLY A 125 -8.64 3.56 -4.59
N SER A 126 -8.23 4.59 -3.86
CA SER A 126 -6.94 4.67 -3.21
C SER A 126 -6.97 4.05 -1.81
N GLY A 127 -5.79 3.68 -1.31
CA GLY A 127 -5.58 3.15 0.04
C GLY A 127 -4.88 1.80 0.05
N THR A 128 -4.83 1.19 1.23
CA THR A 128 -4.20 -0.10 1.46
C THR A 128 -5.27 -1.19 1.64
N SER A 129 -5.15 -2.25 0.86
CA SER A 129 -5.94 -3.47 0.98
C SER A 129 -5.06 -4.65 1.38
N ASN A 130 -5.56 -5.48 2.27
CA ASN A 130 -4.98 -6.78 2.57
C ASN A 130 -5.42 -7.78 1.49
N MET A 131 -4.47 -8.56 0.99
CA MET A 131 -4.71 -9.63 0.03
C MET A 131 -4.41 -10.97 0.66
N ASP A 132 -5.40 -11.86 0.63
CA ASP A 132 -5.23 -13.27 0.94
C ASP A 132 -5.09 -14.04 -0.36
N ILE A 133 -3.98 -14.76 -0.52
CA ILE A 133 -3.67 -15.56 -1.71
C ILE A 133 -3.78 -17.03 -1.34
N ASN A 134 -4.67 -17.72 -2.04
CA ASN A 134 -4.85 -19.15 -1.89
C ASN A 134 -4.34 -19.88 -3.13
N LEU A 135 -3.81 -21.07 -2.92
CA LEU A 135 -3.36 -21.95 -3.98
C LEU A 135 -3.98 -23.34 -3.80
N THR A 136 -4.42 -23.92 -4.91
CA THR A 136 -4.95 -25.28 -4.95
C THR A 136 -4.27 -26.07 -6.06
N GLY A 137 -3.60 -27.16 -5.69
CA GLY A 137 -3.14 -28.19 -6.60
C GLY A 137 -4.19 -29.30 -6.70
N THR A 138 -4.58 -29.68 -7.92
CA THR A 138 -5.52 -30.77 -8.18
C THR A 138 -4.87 -31.86 -9.01
N LYS A 139 -5.00 -33.10 -8.56
CA LYS A 139 -4.63 -34.30 -9.31
C LYS A 139 -5.81 -34.78 -10.17
N PRO A 140 -5.55 -35.44 -11.31
CA PRO A 140 -6.58 -36.22 -11.99
C PRO A 140 -7.24 -37.23 -11.05
N SER A 141 -8.47 -37.65 -11.36
CA SER A 141 -9.23 -38.58 -10.51
C SER A 141 -8.58 -39.96 -10.34
N THR A 142 -7.60 -40.30 -11.18
CA THR A 142 -6.82 -41.55 -11.14
C THR A 142 -5.50 -41.42 -10.39
N ASP A 143 -5.21 -40.26 -9.80
CA ASP A 143 -3.94 -39.98 -9.11
C ASP A 143 -4.17 -39.33 -7.74
N SER A 144 -3.13 -39.35 -6.90
CA SER A 144 -3.18 -38.81 -5.55
C SER A 144 -1.81 -38.29 -5.14
N PHE A 145 -1.81 -37.21 -4.37
CA PHE A 145 -0.60 -36.66 -3.77
C PHE A 145 0.10 -37.71 -2.93
N ARG A 146 1.41 -37.86 -3.13
CA ARG A 146 2.27 -38.73 -2.33
C ARG A 146 2.83 -38.01 -1.10
N GLY A 147 3.29 -38.77 -0.12
CA GLY A 147 3.94 -38.19 1.05
C GLY A 147 5.24 -37.46 0.68
N GLY A 148 5.40 -36.24 1.21
CA GLY A 148 6.63 -35.45 1.09
C GLY A 148 6.35 -33.95 0.98
N ASN A 149 7.39 -33.17 0.68
CA ASN A 149 7.30 -31.72 0.60
C ASN A 149 6.92 -31.25 -0.80
N TYR A 150 5.93 -30.35 -0.86
CA TYR A 150 5.52 -29.65 -2.05
C TYR A 150 5.80 -28.16 -1.87
N SER A 151 6.16 -27.48 -2.96
CA SER A 151 6.30 -26.02 -2.99
C SER A 151 5.83 -25.51 -4.33
N ALA A 152 5.27 -24.30 -4.37
CA ALA A 152 4.84 -23.65 -5.60
C ALA A 152 4.90 -22.13 -5.42
N THR A 153 5.32 -21.43 -6.47
CA THR A 153 5.48 -19.97 -6.46
C THR A 153 4.40 -19.32 -7.31
N VAL A 154 3.72 -18.33 -6.72
CA VAL A 154 2.72 -17.47 -7.37
C VAL A 154 3.24 -16.03 -7.34
N THR A 155 3.18 -15.34 -8.48
CA THR A 155 3.55 -13.93 -8.57
C THR A 155 2.31 -13.05 -8.52
N VAL A 156 2.34 -12.02 -7.68
CA VAL A 156 1.31 -10.97 -7.62
C VAL A 156 1.74 -9.82 -8.52
N ARG A 157 0.84 -9.33 -9.36
CA ARG A 157 1.06 -8.12 -10.16
C ARG A 157 0.13 -7.00 -9.74
N CYS A 158 0.64 -5.78 -9.87
CA CYS A 158 -0.14 -4.57 -9.77
C CYS A 158 0.35 -3.58 -10.82
N GLU A 159 -0.50 -3.24 -11.79
CA GLU A 159 -0.14 -2.50 -13.01
C GLU A 159 -1.24 -1.56 -13.49
#